data_AF-R6DUA9-F1
#
_entry.id   AF-R6DUA9-F1
#
_cell.length_a   1.000
_cell.length_b   1.000
_cell.length_c   1.000
_cell.angle_alpha   90.00
_cell.angle_beta   90.00
_cell.angle_gamma   90.00
#
_symmetry.space_group_name_H-M   'P 1'
#
loop_
_entity.id
_entity.type
_entity.pdbx_description
1 polymer ?
#
loop_
_entity_poly.entity_id
_entity_poly.type
_entity_poly.pdbx_seq_one_letter_code
_entity_poly.pdbx_strand_id
1 'polypeptide(L)'
;MQLTDRVKNCNGCAACVVACKERCVKMNEREDESPKSIACVLEDGCNRCNACVLFCPLFNPVELPDFEEYYEYSEEYADRDMPKLYRKTMRDAKAGQHVEFVGTLCQIAALKSLSGDRIRPNLILKPLWCSEEKRAADPACAGCMFYADK
;
A
#
# COMPACT_ATOMS: atom_id res chain seq x y z
N MET A 1 2.45 -21.08 -2.51
CA MET A 1 2.80 -20.28 -1.31
C MET A 1 2.24 -18.89 -1.48
N GLN A 2 1.37 -18.48 -0.56
CA GLN A 2 0.72 -17.19 -0.57
C GLN A 2 1.64 -16.12 0.03
N LEU A 3 1.44 -14.86 -0.37
CA LEU A 3 2.17 -13.73 0.21
C LEU A 3 1.86 -13.58 1.71
N THR A 4 0.59 -13.81 2.08
CA THR A 4 0.05 -13.69 3.43
C THR A 4 0.62 -14.72 4.40
N ASP A 5 1.18 -15.83 3.92
CA ASP A 5 1.94 -16.79 4.74
C ASP A 5 3.16 -16.13 5.42
N ARG A 6 3.71 -15.08 4.80
CA ARG A 6 4.86 -14.31 5.31
C ARG A 6 4.45 -12.94 5.87
N VAL A 7 3.33 -12.40 5.41
CA VAL A 7 2.83 -11.07 5.79
C VAL A 7 1.43 -11.23 6.38
N LYS A 8 1.38 -11.64 7.66
CA LYS A 8 0.12 -11.96 8.35
C LYS A 8 -0.82 -10.75 8.46
N ASN A 9 -0.28 -9.56 8.72
CA ASN A 9 -1.04 -8.33 8.93
C ASN A 9 -1.14 -7.48 7.65
N CYS A 10 -1.51 -8.08 6.53
CA CYS A 10 -1.63 -7.37 5.25
C CYS A 10 -2.64 -6.20 5.32
N ASN A 11 -2.17 -4.95 5.15
CA ASN A 11 -3.06 -3.77 5.20
C ASN A 11 -3.84 -3.47 3.91
N GLY A 12 -3.73 -4.32 2.89
CA GLY A 12 -4.46 -4.15 1.62
C GLY A 12 -3.92 -3.07 0.67
N CYS A 13 -2.66 -2.63 0.84
CA CYS A 13 -2.11 -1.52 0.03
C CYS A 13 -1.91 -1.83 -1.46
N ALA A 14 -2.00 -3.09 -1.89
CA ALA A 14 -1.85 -3.52 -3.29
C ALA A 14 -0.50 -3.21 -3.98
N ALA A 15 0.56 -2.87 -3.25
CA ALA A 15 1.91 -2.71 -3.84
C ALA A 15 2.37 -3.97 -4.59
N CYS A 16 2.08 -5.14 -4.03
CA CYS A 16 2.40 -6.45 -4.62
C CYS A 16 1.73 -6.68 -5.99
N VAL A 17 0.54 -6.11 -6.22
CA VAL A 17 -0.15 -6.16 -7.52
C VAL A 17 0.58 -5.31 -8.56
N VAL A 18 1.16 -4.18 -8.16
CA VAL A 18 1.99 -3.35 -9.06
C VAL A 18 3.30 -4.04 -9.37
N ALA A 19 3.92 -4.66 -8.35
CA ALA A 19 5.22 -5.32 -8.47
C ALA A 19 5.21 -6.60 -9.32
N CYS A 20 4.09 -7.34 -9.34
CA CYS A 20 4.00 -8.62 -10.04
C CYS A 20 3.93 -8.44 -11.57
N LYS A 21 5.04 -8.66 -12.27
CA LYS A 21 5.12 -8.59 -13.74
C LYS A 21 4.23 -9.63 -14.44
N GLU A 22 4.13 -10.83 -13.85
CA GLU A 22 3.28 -11.92 -14.36
C GLU A 22 1.79 -11.70 -14.08
N ARG A 23 1.43 -10.64 -13.34
CA ARG A 23 0.03 -10.30 -12.99
C ARG A 23 -0.71 -11.38 -12.20
N CYS A 24 0.03 -12.23 -11.49
CA CYS A 24 -0.49 -13.32 -10.66
C CYS A 24 -1.00 -12.87 -9.29
N VAL A 25 -0.70 -11.65 -8.83
CA VAL A 25 -1.20 -11.15 -7.54
C VAL A 25 -2.49 -10.37 -7.75
N LYS A 26 -3.53 -10.69 -6.98
CA LYS A 26 -4.84 -10.02 -6.95
C LYS A 26 -5.20 -9.62 -5.53
N MET A 27 -6.11 -8.65 -5.41
CA MET A 27 -6.73 -8.30 -4.14
C MET A 27 -8.10 -8.97 -4.07
N ASN A 28 -8.30 -9.85 -3.09
CA ASN A 28 -9.57 -10.56 -2.88
C ASN A 28 -10.09 -10.24 -1.48
N GLU A 29 -11.41 -10.30 -1.30
CA GLU A 29 -12.03 -10.20 0.02
C GLU A 29 -11.49 -11.26 0.98
N ARG A 30 -11.43 -10.92 2.26
CA ARG A 30 -11.05 -11.88 3.30
C ARG A 30 -12.28 -12.67 3.74
N GLU A 31 -12.03 -13.86 4.29
CA GLU A 31 -13.07 -14.69 4.90
C GLU A 31 -13.42 -14.23 6.35
N ASP A 32 -12.57 -13.41 6.97
CA ASP A 32 -12.60 -13.07 8.41
C ASP A 32 -13.39 -11.79 8.75
N GLU A 33 -14.40 -11.43 7.94
CA GLU A 33 -15.24 -10.23 8.08
C GLU A 33 -14.48 -8.88 8.04
N SER A 34 -13.16 -8.87 7.82
CA SER A 34 -12.40 -7.63 7.69
C SER A 34 -12.87 -6.85 6.45
N PRO A 35 -13.00 -5.51 6.56
CA PRO A 35 -13.45 -4.65 5.47
C PRO A 35 -12.40 -4.50 4.36
N LYS A 36 -11.22 -5.13 4.48
CA LYS A 36 -10.11 -4.96 3.54
C LYS A 36 -9.81 -6.22 2.75
N SER A 37 -9.59 -6.03 1.47
CA SER A 37 -9.04 -7.09 0.62
C SER A 37 -7.59 -7.44 0.97
N ILE A 38 -7.22 -8.70 0.76
CA ILE A 38 -5.86 -9.24 0.89
C ILE A 38 -5.27 -9.65 -0.43
N ALA A 39 -3.95 -9.69 -0.45
CA ALA A 39 -3.20 -10.16 -1.59
C ALA A 39 -3.27 -11.69 -1.71
N CYS A 40 -3.78 -12.17 -2.83
CA CYS A 40 -3.80 -13.58 -3.20
C CYS A 40 -2.91 -13.81 -4.43
N VAL A 41 -2.11 -14.87 -4.40
CA VAL A 41 -1.22 -15.28 -5.48
C VAL A 41 -1.88 -16.42 -6.26
N LEU A 42 -2.11 -16.21 -7.55
CA LEU A 42 -2.51 -17.25 -8.50
C LEU A 42 -1.29 -18.11 -8.84
N GLU A 43 -1.23 -19.32 -8.27
CA GLU A 43 -0.01 -20.13 -8.28
C GLU A 43 0.34 -20.67 -9.69
N ASP A 44 -0.65 -20.99 -10.51
CA ASP A 44 -0.46 -21.60 -11.83
C ASP A 44 0.30 -20.71 -12.82
N GLY A 45 0.29 -19.38 -12.63
CA GLY A 45 1.07 -18.42 -13.43
C GLY A 45 2.32 -17.89 -12.74
N CYS A 46 2.50 -18.19 -11.45
CA CYS A 46 3.53 -17.54 -10.64
C CYS A 46 4.88 -18.23 -10.78
N ASN A 47 5.86 -17.52 -11.35
CA ASN A 47 7.25 -18.00 -11.44
C ASN A 47 8.06 -17.90 -10.13
N ARG A 48 7.42 -17.52 -9.01
CA ARG A 48 8.04 -17.41 -7.67
C ARG A 48 9.22 -16.45 -7.60
N CYS A 49 9.21 -15.36 -8.38
CA CYS A 49 10.26 -14.33 -8.37
C CYS A 49 10.37 -13.50 -7.07
N ASN A 50 9.48 -13.67 -6.10
CA ASN A 50 9.43 -12.92 -4.83
C ASN A 50 9.25 -11.39 -4.95
N ALA A 51 8.91 -10.85 -6.12
CA ALA A 51 8.65 -9.42 -6.27
C ALA A 51 7.53 -8.91 -5.33
N CYS A 52 6.51 -9.74 -5.08
CA CYS A 52 5.40 -9.37 -4.20
C CYS A 52 5.82 -9.14 -2.75
N VAL A 53 6.77 -9.90 -2.21
CA VAL A 53 7.35 -9.68 -0.86
C VAL A 53 8.38 -8.57 -0.86
N LEU A 54 9.20 -8.47 -1.91
CA LEU A 54 10.26 -7.45 -2.02
C LEU A 54 9.70 -6.02 -1.94
N PHE A 55 8.55 -5.79 -2.58
CA PHE A 55 7.87 -4.50 -2.61
C PHE A 55 6.74 -4.39 -1.57
N CYS A 56 6.55 -5.40 -0.72
CA CYS A 56 5.58 -5.29 0.36
C CYS A 56 6.18 -4.43 1.47
N PRO A 57 5.62 -3.25 1.78
CA PRO A 57 6.21 -2.38 2.79
C PRO A 57 6.11 -2.97 4.20
N LEU A 58 5.25 -3.97 4.44
CA LEU A 58 5.20 -4.69 5.72
C LEU A 58 6.28 -5.76 5.87
N PHE A 59 6.86 -6.23 4.77
CA PHE A 59 7.91 -7.25 4.77
C PHE A 59 9.29 -6.61 4.61
N ASN A 60 9.38 -5.60 3.76
CA ASN A 60 10.57 -4.80 3.52
C ASN A 60 10.21 -3.32 3.75
N PRO A 61 10.26 -2.86 5.03
CA PRO A 61 9.79 -1.54 5.41
C PRO A 61 10.62 -0.43 4.79
N VAL A 62 9.94 0.71 4.62
CA VAL A 62 10.49 1.96 4.14
C VAL A 62 10.34 3.00 5.23
N GLU A 63 11.27 3.95 5.29
CA GLU A 63 11.18 5.06 6.22
C GLU A 63 10.12 6.04 5.72
N LEU A 64 9.07 6.29 6.51
CA LEU A 64 8.13 7.35 6.19
C LEU A 64 8.70 8.70 6.64
N PRO A 65 8.54 9.79 5.87
CA PRO A 65 8.92 11.11 6.34
C PRO A 65 8.03 11.51 7.52
N ASP A 66 8.51 12.45 8.32
CA ASP A 66 7.66 13.14 9.27
C ASP A 66 6.67 14.05 8.52
N PHE A 67 5.40 13.92 8.89
CA PHE A 67 4.32 14.71 8.33
C PHE A 67 3.90 15.75 9.35
N GLU A 68 3.88 17.01 8.92
CA GLU A 68 3.41 18.13 9.74
C GLU A 68 1.88 18.18 9.83
N GLU A 69 1.20 17.66 8.80
CA GLU A 69 -0.25 17.70 8.67
C GLU A 69 -0.80 16.35 8.19
N TYR A 70 -1.98 15.99 8.71
CA TYR A 70 -2.76 14.84 8.28
C TYR A 70 -4.14 15.30 7.80
N TYR A 71 -4.60 14.69 6.71
CA TYR A 71 -5.88 15.01 6.09
C TYR A 71 -6.96 14.01 6.54
N GLU A 72 -8.19 14.49 6.66
CA GLU A 72 -9.31 13.65 7.06
C GLU A 72 -9.61 12.58 6.00
N TYR A 73 -9.93 11.38 6.47
CA TYR A 73 -10.35 10.29 5.60
C TYR A 73 -11.84 10.45 5.27
N SER A 74 -12.18 10.46 3.98
CA SER A 74 -13.56 10.39 3.48
C SER A 74 -13.81 9.05 2.75
N GLU A 75 -15.09 8.73 2.51
CA GLU A 75 -15.50 7.51 1.80
C GLU A 75 -14.95 7.43 0.36
N GLU A 76 -14.60 8.56 -0.26
CA GLU A 76 -14.02 8.60 -1.61
C GLU A 76 -12.68 7.83 -1.72
N TYR A 77 -12.04 7.57 -0.58
CA TYR A 77 -10.77 6.85 -0.50
C TYR A 77 -10.91 5.34 -0.27
N ALA A 78 -12.13 4.82 -0.05
CA ALA A 78 -12.37 3.41 0.27
C ALA A 78 -12.09 2.48 -0.92
N ASP A 79 -12.68 2.76 -2.08
CA ASP A 79 -12.73 1.83 -3.22
C ASP A 79 -11.90 2.31 -4.42
N ARG A 80 -10.70 2.83 -4.13
CA ARG A 80 -9.80 3.32 -5.18
C ARG A 80 -9.01 2.16 -5.81
N ASP A 81 -8.86 2.20 -7.13
CA ASP A 81 -7.91 1.35 -7.85
C ASP A 81 -6.47 1.80 -7.54
N MET A 82 -5.95 1.34 -6.41
CA MET A 82 -4.62 1.68 -5.92
C MET A 82 -3.52 1.30 -6.93
N PRO A 83 -3.52 0.09 -7.55
CA PRO A 83 -2.53 -0.24 -8.57
C PRO A 83 -2.49 0.74 -9.74
N LYS A 84 -3.63 1.26 -10.19
CA LYS A 84 -3.69 2.29 -11.25
C LYS A 84 -3.18 3.63 -10.73
N LEU A 85 -3.56 4.02 -9.51
CA LEU A 85 -3.13 5.27 -8.89
C LEU A 85 -1.61 5.31 -8.73
N TYR A 86 -0.99 4.27 -8.17
CA TYR A 86 0.48 4.20 -8.04
C TYR A 86 1.19 4.34 -9.38
N ARG A 87 0.75 3.59 -10.40
CA ARG A 87 1.35 3.65 -11.75
C ARG A 87 1.24 5.04 -12.35
N LYS A 88 0.10 5.71 -12.17
CA LYS A 88 -0.10 7.10 -12.63
C LYS A 88 0.81 8.05 -11.88
N THR A 89 0.79 8.04 -10.55
CA THR A 89 1.61 8.90 -9.70
C THR A 89 3.10 8.77 -10.02
N MET A 90 3.63 7.54 -10.12
CA MET A 90 5.03 7.31 -10.46
C MET A 90 5.37 7.79 -11.87
N ARG A 91 4.48 7.60 -12.85
CA ARG A 91 4.67 8.04 -14.24
C ARG A 91 4.72 9.57 -14.32
N ASP A 92 3.75 10.24 -13.73
CA ASP A 92 3.61 11.70 -13.81
C ASP A 92 4.74 12.39 -13.05
N ALA A 93 5.10 11.87 -11.87
CA ALA A 93 6.24 12.36 -11.12
C ALA A 93 7.57 12.16 -11.88
N LYS A 94 7.73 11.02 -12.58
CA LYS A 94 8.90 10.77 -13.45
C LYS A 94 8.94 11.72 -14.65
N ALA A 95 7.79 12.17 -15.13
CA ALA A 95 7.68 13.15 -16.22
C ALA A 95 7.93 14.60 -15.76
N GLY A 96 8.23 14.84 -14.48
CA GLY A 96 8.51 16.17 -13.94
C GLY A 96 7.26 17.00 -13.61
N GLN A 97 6.06 16.40 -13.68
CA GLN A 97 4.81 17.09 -13.32
C GLN A 97 4.73 17.29 -11.81
N HIS A 98 4.10 18.38 -11.36
CA HIS A 98 3.70 18.49 -9.95
C HIS A 98 2.57 17.50 -9.67
N VAL A 99 2.81 16.57 -8.76
CA VAL A 99 1.88 15.49 -8.43
C VAL A 99 1.63 15.48 -6.94
N GLU A 100 0.37 15.40 -6.55
CA GLU A 100 -0.04 15.12 -5.18
C GLU A 100 -0.50 13.67 -5.07
N PHE A 101 -0.06 12.99 -4.02
CA PHE A 101 -0.52 11.65 -3.68
C PHE A 101 -1.19 11.66 -2.30
N VAL A 102 -2.50 11.46 -2.30
CA VAL A 102 -3.32 11.38 -1.08
C VAL A 102 -3.57 9.91 -0.73
N GLY A 103 -3.16 9.48 0.45
CA GLY A 103 -3.35 8.09 0.87
C GLY A 103 -3.01 7.83 2.33
N THR A 104 -3.46 6.69 2.84
CA THR A 104 -3.08 6.25 4.20
C THR A 104 -1.58 5.95 4.27
N LEU A 105 -1.04 5.88 5.49
CA LEU A 105 0.40 5.63 5.70
C LEU A 105 0.90 4.36 5.01
N CYS A 106 0.13 3.26 5.06
CA CYS A 106 0.49 2.03 4.35
C CYS A 106 0.44 2.19 2.82
N GLN A 107 -0.41 3.07 2.28
CA GLN A 107 -0.46 3.38 0.85
C GLN A 107 0.73 4.25 0.43
N ILE A 108 1.15 5.21 1.26
CA ILE A 108 2.35 6.02 1.04
C ILE A 108 3.60 5.13 1.10
N ALA A 109 3.68 4.23 2.09
CA ALA A 109 4.76 3.27 2.21
C ALA A 109 4.86 2.37 0.97
N ALA A 110 3.72 1.92 0.43
CA ALA A 110 3.67 1.18 -0.83
C ALA A 110 4.21 2.00 -2.02
N LEU A 111 3.80 3.27 -2.17
CA LEU A 111 4.31 4.15 -3.23
C LEU A 111 5.83 4.35 -3.12
N LYS A 112 6.35 4.57 -1.89
CA LYS A 112 7.79 4.68 -1.61
C LYS A 112 8.53 3.40 -1.98
N SER A 113 8.05 2.25 -1.52
CA SER A 113 8.65 0.95 -1.82
C SER A 113 8.75 0.71 -3.34
N LEU A 114 7.66 0.97 -4.07
CA LEU A 114 7.62 0.87 -5.54
C LEU A 114 8.55 1.87 -6.25
N SER A 115 8.87 3.00 -5.61
CA SER A 115 9.71 4.07 -6.16
C SER A 115 11.19 3.96 -5.76
N GLY A 116 11.58 2.87 -5.09
CA GLY A 116 12.96 2.65 -4.61
C GLY A 116 13.29 3.47 -3.36
N ASP A 117 12.30 3.65 -2.49
CA ASP A 117 12.37 4.38 -1.22
C ASP A 117 12.83 5.85 -1.36
N ARG A 118 12.51 6.47 -2.49
CA ARG A 118 12.81 7.87 -2.76
C ARG A 118 11.55 8.62 -3.16
N ILE A 119 11.40 9.82 -2.63
CA ILE A 119 10.37 10.76 -3.03
C ILE A 119 11.02 11.82 -3.92
N ARG A 120 10.40 12.08 -5.07
CA ARG A 120 10.87 13.14 -5.96
C ARG A 120 10.40 14.49 -5.43
N PRO A 121 11.17 15.58 -5.59
CA PRO A 121 10.78 16.90 -5.09
C PRO A 121 9.42 17.40 -5.62
N ASN A 122 9.03 16.96 -6.82
CA ASN A 122 7.75 17.30 -7.46
C ASN A 122 6.58 16.39 -7.06
N LEU A 123 6.79 15.42 -6.16
CA LEU A 123 5.77 14.55 -5.62
C LEU A 123 5.47 14.92 -4.15
N ILE A 124 4.31 15.51 -3.92
CA ILE A 124 3.83 15.90 -2.61
C ILE A 124 3.00 14.76 -2.02
N LEU A 125 3.34 14.33 -0.81
CA LEU A 125 2.60 13.30 -0.09
C LEU A 125 1.61 13.96 0.88
N LYS A 126 0.35 13.54 0.82
CA LYS A 126 -0.73 14.02 1.70
C LYS A 126 -1.27 12.82 2.50
N PRO A 127 -0.79 12.60 3.74
CA PRO A 127 -1.17 11.44 4.52
C PRO A 127 -2.61 11.59 5.03
N LEU A 128 -3.40 10.52 4.88
CA LEU A 128 -4.73 10.43 5.47
C LEU A 128 -4.66 9.94 6.91
N TRP A 129 -5.46 10.54 7.78
CA TRP A 129 -5.66 10.10 9.15
C TRP A 129 -6.20 8.67 9.18
N CYS A 130 -5.55 7.80 9.94
CA CYS A 130 -6.04 6.47 10.22
C CYS A 130 -6.81 6.52 11.55
N SER A 131 -8.12 6.76 11.49
CA SER A 131 -8.97 6.92 12.69
C SER A 131 -8.94 5.68 13.58
N GLU A 132 -9.15 5.89 14.89
CA GLU A 132 -9.22 4.81 15.87
C GLU A 132 -10.31 3.80 15.51
N GLU A 133 -11.48 4.27 15.08
CA GLU A 133 -12.57 3.42 14.60
C GLU A 133 -12.13 2.50 13.45
N LYS A 134 -11.47 3.05 12.43
CA LYS A 134 -10.97 2.27 11.29
C LYS A 134 -9.87 1.29 11.72
N ARG A 135 -9.06 1.66 12.72
CA ARG A 135 -8.04 0.77 13.27
C ARG A 135 -8.64 -0.34 14.11
N ALA A 136 -9.71 -0.07 14.86
CA ALA A 136 -10.43 -1.06 15.65
C ALA A 136 -11.22 -2.04 14.77
N ALA A 137 -11.70 -1.59 13.61
CA ALA A 137 -12.47 -2.41 12.66
C ALA A 137 -11.63 -3.44 11.89
N ASP A 138 -10.30 -3.40 11.93
CA ASP A 138 -9.44 -4.32 11.18
C ASP A 138 -8.17 -4.67 11.96
N PRO A 139 -7.91 -5.96 12.28
CA PRO A 139 -6.75 -6.39 13.05
C PRO A 139 -5.40 -5.98 12.46
N ALA A 140 -5.28 -5.91 11.13
CA ALA A 140 -4.06 -5.46 10.47
C ALA A 140 -3.84 -3.95 10.66
N CYS A 141 -4.92 -3.16 10.80
CA CYS A 141 -4.84 -1.73 11.09
C CYS A 141 -4.58 -1.44 12.57
N ALA A 142 -5.12 -2.27 13.48
CA ALA A 142 -4.87 -2.15 14.92
C ALA A 142 -3.37 -2.25 15.24
N GLY A 143 -2.68 -3.24 14.65
CA GLY A 143 -1.23 -3.46 14.79
C GLY A 143 -0.36 -2.86 13.68
N CYS A 144 -0.87 -1.87 12.94
CA CYS A 144 -0.16 -1.31 11.78
C CYS A 144 1.13 -0.59 12.22
N MET A 145 2.29 -1.10 11.79
CA MET A 145 3.59 -0.52 12.14
C MET A 145 3.76 0.93 11.69
N PHE A 146 3.15 1.32 10.57
CA PHE A 146 3.24 2.70 10.07
C PHE A 146 2.49 3.72 10.92
N TYR A 147 1.57 3.26 11.78
CA TYR A 147 0.90 4.14 12.74
C TYR A 147 1.66 4.21 14.07
N ALA A 148 2.32 3.12 14.48
CA ALA A 148 2.96 3.01 15.79
C ALA A 148 4.09 4.02 16.03
N ASP A 149 4.61 4.65 14.98
CA ASP A 149 5.63 5.70 15.02
C ASP A 149 5.04 7.13 15.09
N LYS A 150 3.77 7.29 15.51
CA LYS A 150 3.05 8.57 15.63
C LYS A 150 2.36 8.73 16.97
#